data_AF-X0VLJ2-F1
#
_entry.id   AF-X0VLJ2-F1
#
_cell.length_a   1.000
_cell.length_b   1.000
_cell.length_c   1.000
_cell.angle_alpha   90.00
_cell.angle_beta   90.00
_cell.angle_gamma   90.00
#
_symmetry.space_group_name_H-M   'P 1'
#
loop_
_entity.id
_entity.type
_entity.pdbx_description
1 polymer ?
#
loop_
_entity_poly.entity_id
_entity_poly.type
_entity_poly.pdbx_seq_one_letter_code
_entity_poly.pdbx_strand_id
1 'polypeptide(L)'
;MLIQEINENNFEFERLKGKKELDKKFDLVDDLLKHSSSIEAKRKYGKLMIRDPTSWAYSFLKDEQNERLKLYPFQDKLINDRHRLVFGAASNQIGKTWDADVKIIHHALHVNSATVLVVSRSEKQTINVLDSM
;
A
#
# COMPACT_ATOMS: atom_id res chain seq x y z
N MET A 1 14.42 6.15 -9.27
CA MET A 1 14.63 4.87 -8.58
C MET A 1 14.72 5.19 -7.11
N LEU A 2 13.72 4.83 -6.32
CA LEU A 2 13.80 4.96 -4.87
C LEU A 2 14.62 3.80 -4.32
N ILE A 3 15.67 4.13 -3.58
CA ILE A 3 16.38 3.20 -2.68
C ILE A 3 15.95 3.61 -1.28
N GLN A 4 15.26 2.72 -0.57
CA GLN A 4 14.93 2.92 0.85
C GLN A 4 15.48 1.75 1.65
N GLU A 5 16.27 2.08 2.67
CA GLU A 5 16.82 1.12 3.62
C GLU A 5 16.13 1.29 4.98
N ILE A 6 15.49 0.23 5.46
CA ILE A 6 14.81 0.18 6.75
C ILE A 6 15.42 -0.93 7.57
N ASN A 7 16.09 -0.55 8.64
CA ASN A 7 16.72 -1.46 9.58
C ASN A 7 16.23 -1.19 11.01
N GLU A 8 16.68 -2.03 11.95
CA GLU A 8 16.24 -1.95 13.36
C GLU A 8 16.57 -0.59 14.00
N ASN A 9 17.63 0.08 13.53
CA ASN A 9 18.08 1.36 14.09
C ASN A 9 17.24 2.55 13.59
N ASN A 10 16.63 2.46 12.41
CA ASN A 10 15.88 3.57 11.81
C ASN A 10 14.37 3.30 11.65
N PHE A 11 13.90 2.10 11.98
CA PHE A 11 12.51 1.69 11.79
C PHE A 11 11.52 2.66 12.44
N GLU A 12 11.69 2.99 13.73
CA GLU A 12 10.77 3.89 14.44
C GLU A 12 10.72 5.29 13.82
N PHE A 13 11.87 5.78 13.36
CA PHE A 13 11.94 7.06 12.68
C PHE A 13 11.21 7.02 11.33
N GLU A 14 11.49 6.04 10.47
CA GLU A 14 10.84 5.89 9.16
C GLU A 14 9.35 5.53 9.28
N ARG A 15 8.93 4.89 10.38
CA ARG A 15 7.52 4.63 10.72
C ARG A 15 6.73 5.90 11.02
N LEU A 16 7.39 6.94 11.53
CA LEU A 16 6.73 8.21 11.91
C LEU A 16 6.97 9.32 10.88
N LYS A 17 8.06 9.25 10.11
CA LYS A 17 8.46 10.24 9.13
C LYS A 17 7.48 10.27 7.96
N GLY A 18 6.70 11.34 7.87
CA GLY A 18 5.65 11.48 6.85
C GLY A 18 4.26 11.07 7.34
N LYS A 19 4.10 10.78 8.64
CA LYS A 19 2.82 10.34 9.20
C LYS A 19 1.70 11.37 9.02
N LYS A 20 2.00 12.66 9.21
CA LYS A 20 1.00 13.73 9.02
C LYS A 20 0.47 13.79 7.59
N GLU A 21 1.34 13.56 6.60
CA GLU A 21 0.98 13.54 5.19
C GLU A 21 0.13 12.32 4.84
N LEU A 22 0.47 11.17 5.43
CA LEU A 22 -0.29 9.94 5.25
C LEU A 22 -1.66 10.01 5.93
N ASP A 23 -1.73 10.52 7.15
CA ASP A 23 -3.00 10.67 7.89
C ASP A 23 -3.98 11.55 7.10
N LYS A 24 -3.50 12.61 6.43
CA LYS A 24 -4.33 13.43 5.51
C LYS A 24 -4.94 12.63 4.35
N LYS A 25 -4.25 11.60 3.85
CA LYS A 25 -4.82 10.71 2.82
C LYS A 25 -5.97 9.88 3.39
N PHE A 26 -5.80 9.34 4.59
CA PHE A 26 -6.85 8.58 5.27
C PHE A 26 -8.06 9.45 5.63
N ASP A 27 -7.82 10.66 6.15
CA ASP A 27 -8.88 11.64 6.43
C ASP A 27 -9.67 11.99 5.17
N LEU A 28 -8.99 12.14 4.02
CA LEU A 28 -9.65 12.39 2.73
C LEU A 28 -10.55 11.21 2.32
N VAL A 29 -10.09 9.97 2.51
CA VAL A 29 -10.93 8.78 2.23
C VAL A 29 -12.16 8.79 3.14
N ASP A 30 -11.97 9.03 4.43
CA ASP A 30 -13.06 9.09 5.39
C ASP A 30 -14.09 10.18 5.07
N ASP A 31 -13.63 11.36 4.66
CA ASP A 31 -14.48 12.45 4.21
C ASP A 31 -15.29 12.09 2.95
N LEU A 32 -14.64 11.45 1.96
CA LEU A 32 -15.31 11.02 0.73
C LEU A 32 -16.37 9.94 0.98
N LEU A 33 -16.11 9.02 1.91
CA LEU A 33 -17.07 7.98 2.30
C LEU A 33 -18.28 8.58 3.02
N LYS A 34 -18.07 9.55 3.92
CA LYS A 34 -19.16 10.29 4.60
C LYS A 34 -20.05 11.04 3.62
N HIS A 35 -19.47 11.60 2.56
CA HIS A 35 -20.19 12.34 1.52
C HIS A 35 -20.56 11.47 0.30
N SER A 36 -20.62 10.14 0.46
CA SER A 36 -20.85 9.19 -0.63
C SER A 36 -22.19 9.35 -1.35
N SER A 37 -23.14 10.14 -0.85
CA SER A 37 -24.37 10.52 -1.57
C SER A 37 -24.11 11.48 -2.73
N SER A 38 -23.06 12.30 -2.65
CA SER A 38 -22.70 13.26 -3.70
C SER A 38 -22.03 12.57 -4.90
N ILE A 39 -22.51 12.90 -6.11
CA ILE A 39 -21.90 12.42 -7.36
C ILE A 39 -20.44 12.87 -7.47
N GLU A 40 -20.13 14.09 -7.02
CA GLU A 40 -18.77 14.62 -7.03
C GLU A 40 -17.84 13.82 -6.10
N ALA A 41 -18.30 13.52 -4.88
CA ALA A 41 -17.57 12.69 -3.92
C ALA A 41 -17.32 11.29 -4.49
N LYS A 42 -18.34 10.64 -5.08
CA LYS A 42 -18.20 9.33 -5.75
C LYS A 42 -17.14 9.37 -6.86
N ARG A 43 -17.16 10.41 -7.70
CA ARG A 43 -16.17 10.57 -8.78
C ARG A 43 -14.75 10.75 -8.25
N LYS A 44 -14.58 11.58 -7.20
CA LYS A 44 -13.29 11.81 -6.56
C LYS A 44 -12.77 10.54 -5.87
N TYR A 45 -13.65 9.81 -5.18
CA TYR A 45 -13.35 8.51 -4.57
C TYR A 45 -12.88 7.49 -5.62
N GLY A 46 -13.65 7.28 -6.70
CA GLY A 46 -13.26 6.34 -7.76
C GLY A 46 -11.91 6.68 -8.40
N LYS A 47 -11.63 7.96 -8.66
CA LYS A 47 -10.32 8.41 -9.17
C LYS A 47 -9.18 8.13 -8.18
N LEU A 48 -9.43 8.29 -6.88
CA LEU A 48 -8.44 8.03 -5.83
C LEU A 48 -8.13 6.52 -5.76
N MET A 49 -9.16 5.67 -5.76
CA MET A 49 -9.00 4.21 -5.70
C MET A 49 -8.17 3.65 -6.86
N ILE A 50 -8.28 4.23 -8.06
CA ILE A 50 -7.50 3.81 -9.24
C ILE A 50 -6.05 4.30 -9.17
N ARG A 51 -5.79 5.45 -8.53
CA ARG A 51 -4.49 6.14 -8.63
C ARG A 51 -3.56 5.95 -7.44
N ASP A 52 -4.11 5.69 -6.26
CA ASP A 52 -3.37 5.64 -5.01
C ASP A 52 -3.63 4.29 -4.32
N PRO A 53 -2.70 3.33 -4.45
CA PRO A 53 -2.86 2.01 -3.86
C PRO A 53 -2.99 2.05 -2.33
N THR A 54 -2.37 3.04 -1.66
CA THR A 54 -2.49 3.19 -0.20
C THR A 54 -3.90 3.56 0.22
N SER A 55 -4.51 4.55 -0.45
CA SER A 55 -5.90 4.93 -0.19
C SER A 55 -6.87 3.79 -0.56
N TRP A 56 -6.57 3.04 -1.62
CA TRP A 56 -7.32 1.85 -2.00
C TRP A 56 -7.24 0.77 -0.91
N ALA A 57 -6.05 0.44 -0.41
CA ALA A 57 -5.85 -0.53 0.65
C ALA A 57 -6.61 -0.15 1.92
N TYR A 58 -6.52 1.11 2.35
CA TYR A 58 -7.27 1.61 3.51
C TYR A 58 -8.80 1.50 3.34
N SER A 59 -9.29 1.55 2.11
CA SER A 59 -10.73 1.51 1.83
C SER A 59 -11.30 0.09 1.79
N PHE A 60 -10.52 -0.88 1.32
CA PHE A 60 -11.01 -2.22 0.99
C PHE A 60 -10.38 -3.34 1.81
N LEU A 61 -9.16 -3.17 2.31
CA LEU A 61 -8.44 -4.20 3.05
C LEU A 61 -8.56 -3.98 4.55
N LYS A 62 -8.47 -5.09 5.29
CA LYS A 62 -8.52 -5.10 6.74
C LYS A 62 -7.32 -5.84 7.30
N ASP A 63 -6.91 -5.45 8.50
CA ASP A 63 -5.91 -6.18 9.27
C ASP A 63 -6.52 -7.41 9.97
N GLU A 64 -5.69 -8.16 10.68
CA GLU A 64 -6.10 -9.33 11.45
C GLU A 64 -7.08 -8.99 12.60
N GLN A 65 -7.11 -7.71 13.02
CA GLN A 65 -8.04 -7.19 14.01
C GLN A 65 -9.36 -6.71 13.38
N ASN A 66 -9.55 -6.93 12.07
CA ASN A 66 -10.71 -6.52 11.27
C ASN A 66 -10.90 -4.99 11.22
N GLU A 67 -9.85 -4.23 11.49
CA GLU A 67 -9.77 -2.79 11.29
C GLU A 67 -9.24 -2.46 9.90
N ARG A 68 -9.49 -1.25 9.41
CA ARG A 68 -8.98 -0.84 8.08
C ARG A 68 -7.46 -0.87 8.07
N LEU A 69 -6.88 -1.46 7.02
CA LEU A 69 -5.44 -1.58 6.90
C LEU A 69 -4.76 -0.20 6.82
N LYS A 70 -4.03 0.17 7.87
CA LYS A 70 -3.25 1.41 7.94
C LYS A 70 -1.77 1.12 7.69
N LEU A 71 -1.34 1.42 6.48
CA LEU A 71 0.06 1.35 6.09
C LEU A 71 0.90 2.41 6.82
N TYR A 72 2.20 2.15 6.94
CA TYR A 72 3.19 3.09 7.44
C TYR A 72 3.66 4.07 6.34
N PRO A 73 4.20 5.25 6.71
CA PRO A 73 4.69 6.23 5.75
C PRO A 73 5.73 5.69 4.76
N PHE A 74 6.64 4.83 5.21
CA PHE A 74 7.62 4.22 4.32
C PHE A 74 6.96 3.24 3.31
N GLN A 75 5.92 2.52 3.73
CA GLN A 75 5.17 1.63 2.84
C GLN A 75 4.41 2.45 1.81
N ASP A 76 3.74 3.54 2.23
CA ASP A 76 3.07 4.48 1.33
C ASP A 76 4.03 4.99 0.25
N LYS A 77 5.25 5.37 0.65
CA LYS A 77 6.28 5.87 -0.25
C LYS A 77 6.73 4.83 -1.27
N LEU A 78 6.97 3.58 -0.86
CA LEU A 78 7.41 2.49 -1.74
C LEU A 78 6.31 2.09 -2.74
N ILE A 79 5.07 1.99 -2.26
CA ILE A 79 3.95 1.52 -3.06
C ILE A 79 3.55 2.56 -4.11
N ASN A 80 3.49 3.83 -3.73
CA ASN A 80 3.17 4.95 -4.62
C ASN A 80 4.32 5.42 -5.52
N ASP A 81 5.53 4.86 -5.35
CA ASP A 81 6.63 5.20 -6.23
C ASP A 81 6.34 4.75 -7.67
N ARG A 82 6.40 5.72 -8.60
CA ARG A 82 6.06 5.57 -10.02
C ARG A 82 7.25 5.23 -10.91
N HIS A 83 8.45 5.08 -10.36
CA HIS A 83 9.59 4.64 -11.14
C HIS A 83 9.37 3.20 -11.60
N ARG A 84 9.90 2.88 -12.79
CA ARG A 84 9.84 1.52 -13.36
C ARG A 84 10.50 0.48 -12.45
N LEU A 85 11.55 0.87 -11.73
CA LEU A 85 12.29 0.02 -10.80
C LEU A 85 12.33 0.70 -9.43
N VAL A 86 11.91 -0.04 -8.42
CA VAL A 86 11.89 0.36 -7.01
C VAL A 86 12.66 -0.71 -6.23
N PHE A 87 13.59 -0.28 -5.38
CA PHE A 87 14.42 -1.17 -4.57
C PHE A 87 14.23 -0.86 -3.08
N GLY A 88 13.85 -1.87 -2.31
CA GLY A 88 13.73 -1.78 -0.86
C GLY A 88 14.68 -2.75 -0.19
N ALA A 89 15.54 -2.24 0.69
CA ALA A 89 16.32 -3.05 1.62
C ALA A 89 15.66 -2.94 3.00
N ALA A 90 15.24 -4.06 3.57
CA ALA A 90 14.38 -4.06 4.74
C ALA A 90 14.72 -5.17 5.73
N SER A 91 14.76 -4.85 7.02
CA SER A 91 14.85 -5.79 8.12
C SER A 91 13.64 -6.73 8.17
N ASN A 92 13.74 -7.77 8.99
CA ASN A 92 12.65 -8.71 9.24
C ASN A 92 11.54 -8.07 10.08
N GLN A 93 10.32 -8.60 9.95
CA GLN A 93 9.16 -8.25 10.78
C GLN A 93 8.71 -6.77 10.78
N ILE A 94 9.12 -5.97 9.77
CA ILE A 94 8.67 -4.57 9.65
C ILE A 94 7.34 -4.40 8.88
N GLY A 95 6.68 -5.50 8.48
CA GLY A 95 5.47 -5.45 7.65
C GLY A 95 5.72 -5.28 6.15
N LYS A 96 6.93 -5.59 5.65
CA LYS A 96 7.34 -5.52 4.22
C LYS A 96 6.68 -6.53 3.26
N THR A 97 5.59 -7.16 3.69
CA THR A 97 4.79 -8.04 2.83
C THR A 97 3.56 -7.28 2.37
N TRP A 98 2.94 -6.51 3.27
CA TRP A 98 1.80 -5.65 2.98
C TRP A 98 2.06 -4.64 1.85
N ASP A 99 3.27 -4.11 1.75
CA ASP A 99 3.62 -3.18 0.68
C ASP A 99 3.68 -3.86 -0.69
N ALA A 100 4.30 -5.04 -0.77
CA ALA A 100 4.33 -5.84 -1.99
C ALA A 100 2.92 -6.25 -2.41
N ASP A 101 2.13 -6.80 -1.48
CA ASP A 101 0.80 -7.35 -1.73
C ASP A 101 -0.16 -6.27 -2.22
N VAL A 102 -0.23 -5.14 -1.51
CA VAL A 102 -1.07 -4.00 -1.91
C VAL A 102 -0.70 -3.51 -3.31
N LYS A 103 0.60 -3.39 -3.61
CA LYS A 103 1.04 -2.92 -4.94
C LYS A 103 0.66 -3.90 -6.05
N ILE A 104 0.85 -5.19 -5.80
CA ILE A 104 0.58 -6.28 -6.75
C ILE A 104 -0.91 -6.37 -7.05
N ILE A 105 -1.75 -6.48 -6.00
CA ILE A 105 -3.20 -6.63 -6.15
C ILE A 105 -3.79 -5.39 -6.82
N HIS A 106 -3.39 -4.20 -6.35
CA HIS A 106 -3.86 -2.94 -6.94
C HIS A 106 -3.53 -2.87 -8.44
N HIS A 107 -2.29 -3.20 -8.82
CA HIS A 107 -1.89 -3.22 -10.22
C HIS A 107 -2.68 -4.24 -11.03
N ALA A 108 -2.85 -5.46 -10.52
CA ALA A 108 -3.59 -6.53 -11.19
C ALA A 108 -5.06 -6.18 -11.43
N LEU A 109 -5.71 -5.46 -10.49
CA LEU A 109 -7.12 -5.07 -10.59
C LEU A 109 -7.37 -3.84 -11.47
N HIS A 110 -6.46 -2.86 -11.45
CA HIS A 110 -6.70 -1.55 -12.07
C HIS A 110 -5.98 -1.34 -13.40
N VAL A 111 -5.10 -2.27 -13.80
CA VAL A 111 -4.39 -2.21 -15.09
C VAL A 111 -4.89 -3.30 -16.02
N ASN A 112 -5.46 -2.87 -17.15
CA ASN A 112 -5.97 -3.77 -18.17
C ASN A 112 -4.85 -4.66 -18.74
N SER A 113 -5.12 -5.96 -18.83
CA SER A 113 -4.17 -6.96 -19.35
C SER A 113 -2.83 -7.00 -18.61
N ALA A 114 -2.82 -6.67 -17.32
CA ALA A 114 -1.64 -6.81 -16.49
C ALA A 114 -1.31 -8.28 -16.21
N THR A 115 -0.02 -8.61 -16.23
CA THR A 115 0.50 -9.86 -15.69
C THR A 115 1.43 -9.51 -14.56
N VAL A 116 1.18 -10.06 -13.37
CA VAL A 116 2.06 -9.86 -12.21
C VAL A 116 2.81 -11.16 -11.94
N LEU A 117 4.13 -11.03 -11.78
CA LEU A 117 5.02 -12.14 -11.45
C LEU A 117 5.64 -11.90 -10.08
N VAL A 118 5.42 -12.84 -9.16
CA VAL A 118 6.07 -12.86 -7.86
C VAL A 118 7.19 -13.89 -7.91
N VAL A 119 8.41 -13.45 -7.60
CA VAL A 119 9.60 -14.33 -7.57
C VAL A 119 10.18 -14.30 -6.17
N SER A 120 10.43 -15.49 -5.62
CA SER A 120 11.11 -15.65 -4.33
C SER A 120 12.17 -16.75 -4.44
N ARG A 121 13.00 -16.88 -3.40
CA ARG A 121 14.06 -17.90 -3.36
C ARG A 121 13.49 -19.33 -3.32
N SER A 122 12.30 -19.50 -2.75
CA SER A 122 11.62 -20.79 -2.65
C SER A 122 10.15 -20.67 -3.01
N GLU A 123 9.59 -21.74 -3.56
CA GLU A 123 8.16 -21.83 -3.91
C GLU A 123 7.26 -21.57 -2.70
N LYS A 124 7.59 -22.15 -1.54
CA LYS A 124 6.84 -21.93 -0.29
C LYS A 124 6.76 -20.45 0.10
N GLN A 125 7.84 -19.68 -0.11
CA GLN A 125 7.80 -18.23 0.17
C GLN A 125 6.87 -17.51 -0.80
N THR A 126 6.89 -17.90 -2.07
CA THR A 126 5.99 -17.32 -3.08
C THR A 126 4.53 -17.65 -2.76
N ILE A 127 4.22 -18.90 -2.42
CA ILE A 127 2.86 -19.30 -2.00
C ILE A 127 2.41 -18.50 -0.78
N ASN A 128 3.26 -18.38 0.26
CA ASN A 128 2.89 -17.61 1.45
C ASN A 128 2.60 -16.12 1.15
N VAL A 129 3.30 -15.52 0.19
CA VAL A 129 3.05 -14.14 -0.24
C VAL A 129 1.74 -14.05 -1.03
N LEU A 130 1.41 -15.06 -1.84
CA LEU A 130 0.15 -15.09 -2.57
C LEU A 130 -1.06 -15.41 -1.67
N ASP A 131 -0.88 -16.22 -0.63
CA ASP A 131 -1.93 -16.58 0.33
C ASP A 131 -2.17 -15.45 1.36
N SER A 132 -1.23 -14.52 1.52
CA SER A 132 -1.42 -13.32 2.36
C SER A 132 -2.16 -12.18 1.65
N MET A 133 -2.33 -12.28 0.33
CA MET A 133 -3.08 -11.32 -0.51
C MET A 133 -4.60 -11.48 -0.35
#